data_AF-A0AAD1RTQ6-F1
#
_entry.id   AF-A0AAD1RTQ6-F1
#
_cell.length_a   1.000
_cell.length_b   1.000
_cell.length_c   1.000
_cell.angle_alpha   90.00
_cell.angle_beta   90.00
_cell.angle_gamma   90.00
#
_symmetry.space_group_name_H-M   'P 1'
#
loop_
_entity.id
_entity.type
_entity.pdbx_description
1 polymer ?
#
loop_
_entity_poly.entity_id
_entity_poly.type
_entity_poly.pdbx_seq_one_letter_code
_entity_poly.pdbx_strand_id
1 'polypeptide(L)'
;MDTFARHVLRAIRDRYNKCYFVLVSHTEIMNQETASRKLEEVIHLAELCIEVLQQNEEHHSEAFSSWPDLIAEHAEIFWALFSVDMNAALEVQPHDSWDSFPLFQLLNNFLRNDSLLCNGKFHKHLQELFVPLVIRYIDLMESSIAQSIHKGFEHETWQPVKSITNSLPNVPLPKVPSLALNLPQIPSFTAPSWMMSLYESTNGSSTSEDLFWKLDALQDFIHDLHWPETEFASHLEQRLKLMASDMIEACVRRTRTAFELKLQRTSKTIDFRIPSSVCTMFNVLVDAKKQCCKLCALDGGQEFSKQWQQYHSKIDDLIEETVTEIISLLVSKFISVLEGVLSKLARYDEGTLFSSILTFTVKAASKYVEVPKPGLDLADTYISFVRQNQDILREKVNEEMYIEKLFDQWYSISVKVMCVWLADRIDIQLHVYQLKTIIKILKKTYRDFRLQGVLDTTLNNKNYQTLRSRLTTEEATVPESDRGGLQGISMKDSDDEDD
;
A
#
# COMPACT_ATOMS: atom_id res chain seq x y z
N MET A 1 23.08 10.13 -60.13
CA MET A 1 22.22 9.01 -59.66
C MET A 1 22.23 7.91 -60.70
N ASP A 2 22.71 6.74 -60.29
CA ASP A 2 22.82 5.54 -61.11
C ASP A 2 21.45 5.08 -61.64
N THR A 3 21.42 4.40 -62.78
CA THR A 3 20.18 3.93 -63.43
C THR A 3 19.40 2.97 -62.53
N PHE A 4 20.12 2.24 -61.68
CA PHE A 4 19.61 1.37 -60.62
C PHE A 4 18.82 2.14 -59.54
N ALA A 5 19.34 3.28 -59.06
CA ALA A 5 18.68 4.15 -58.08
C ALA A 5 17.29 4.58 -58.54
N ARG A 6 17.19 5.01 -59.81
CA ARG A 6 15.94 5.48 -60.40
C ARG A 6 14.92 4.35 -60.58
N HIS A 7 15.38 3.11 -60.75
CA HIS A 7 14.50 1.94 -60.89
C HIS A 7 13.94 1.52 -59.53
N VAL A 8 14.79 1.48 -58.49
CA VAL A 8 14.38 1.19 -57.11
C VAL A 8 13.42 2.26 -56.60
N LEU A 9 13.74 3.55 -56.74
CA LEU A 9 12.85 4.64 -56.33
C LEU A 9 11.51 4.64 -57.08
N ARG A 10 11.50 4.23 -58.37
CA ARG A 10 10.25 4.10 -59.13
C ARG A 10 9.42 2.91 -58.62
N ALA A 11 10.03 1.77 -58.34
CA ALA A 11 9.35 0.60 -57.80
C ALA A 11 8.80 0.84 -56.38
N ILE A 12 9.55 1.57 -55.55
CA ILE A 12 9.11 1.99 -54.22
C ILE A 12 7.95 3.00 -54.35
N ARG A 13 8.09 4.01 -55.22
CA ARG A 13 7.01 4.97 -55.51
C ARG A 13 5.73 4.29 -56.03
N ASP A 14 5.83 3.29 -56.88
CA ASP A 14 4.67 2.57 -57.41
C ASP A 14 3.97 1.71 -56.34
N ARG A 15 4.73 1.14 -55.38
CA ARG A 15 4.16 0.49 -54.19
C ARG A 15 3.47 1.49 -53.27
N TYR A 16 4.09 2.64 -53.01
CA TYR A 16 3.46 3.70 -52.23
C TYR A 16 2.23 4.28 -52.91
N ASN A 17 2.22 4.41 -54.24
CA ASN A 17 1.04 4.83 -54.99
C ASN A 17 -0.10 3.78 -54.91
N LYS A 18 0.23 2.49 -54.80
CA LYS A 18 -0.76 1.44 -54.61
C LYS A 18 -1.34 1.48 -53.19
N CYS A 19 -0.51 1.73 -52.19
CA CYS A 19 -0.93 1.98 -50.82
C CYS A 19 -1.76 3.27 -50.71
N TYR A 20 -1.36 4.33 -51.44
CA TYR A 20 -2.08 5.59 -51.58
C TYR A 20 -3.46 5.40 -52.24
N PHE A 21 -3.58 4.52 -53.22
CA PHE A 21 -4.88 4.19 -53.79
C PHE A 21 -5.78 3.48 -52.78
N VAL A 22 -5.23 2.59 -51.95
CA VAL A 22 -5.94 1.95 -50.83
C VAL A 22 -6.35 2.97 -49.76
N LEU A 23 -5.45 3.90 -49.42
CA LEU A 23 -5.67 5.05 -48.53
C LEU A 23 -6.85 5.91 -49.00
N VAL A 24 -6.80 6.41 -50.24
CA VAL A 24 -7.86 7.27 -50.82
C VAL A 24 -9.19 6.53 -50.95
N SER A 25 -9.17 5.23 -51.24
CA SER A 25 -10.38 4.39 -51.29
C SER A 25 -11.01 4.20 -49.91
N HIS A 26 -10.22 4.17 -48.83
CA HIS A 26 -10.70 4.12 -47.45
C HIS A 26 -11.24 5.49 -46.99
N THR A 27 -10.61 6.60 -47.38
CA THR A 27 -11.07 7.97 -47.04
C THR A 27 -12.50 8.25 -47.52
N GLU A 28 -12.92 7.69 -48.66
CA GLU A 28 -14.31 7.81 -49.17
C GLU A 28 -15.33 7.03 -48.31
N ILE A 29 -14.91 5.96 -47.63
CA ILE A 29 -15.74 5.12 -46.74
C ILE A 29 -15.81 5.74 -45.33
N MET A 30 -14.70 6.31 -44.85
CA MET A 30 -14.59 6.94 -43.53
C MET A 30 -15.55 8.11 -43.31
N ASN A 31 -16.01 8.77 -44.37
CA ASN A 31 -16.83 9.98 -44.24
C ASN A 31 -18.26 9.73 -43.69
N GLN A 32 -18.64 8.46 -43.46
CA GLN A 32 -19.93 8.05 -42.86
C GLN A 32 -19.81 7.33 -41.51
N GLU A 33 -18.61 7.16 -40.96
CA GLU A 33 -18.38 6.30 -39.79
C GLU A 33 -18.21 7.06 -38.45
N THR A 34 -18.42 6.34 -37.34
CA THR A 34 -18.26 6.86 -35.97
C THR A 34 -16.80 7.18 -35.65
N ALA A 35 -16.55 8.13 -34.73
CA ALA A 35 -15.20 8.56 -34.36
C ALA A 35 -14.27 7.40 -33.95
N SER A 36 -14.76 6.44 -33.18
CA SER A 36 -13.99 5.26 -32.76
C SER A 36 -13.58 4.37 -33.93
N ARG A 37 -14.45 4.20 -34.94
CA ARG A 37 -14.14 3.36 -36.10
C ARG A 37 -13.13 4.00 -37.04
N LYS A 38 -13.22 5.33 -37.22
CA LYS A 38 -12.18 6.11 -37.93
C LYS A 38 -10.80 5.94 -37.30
N LEU A 39 -10.74 5.88 -35.97
CA LEU A 39 -9.48 5.69 -35.25
C LEU A 39 -8.92 4.27 -35.44
N GLU A 40 -9.78 3.25 -35.34
CA GLU A 40 -9.40 1.85 -35.61
C GLU A 40 -8.85 1.68 -37.03
N GLU A 41 -9.49 2.29 -38.03
CA GLU A 41 -9.04 2.24 -39.42
C GLU A 41 -7.69 2.95 -39.61
N VAL A 42 -7.46 4.09 -38.95
CA VAL A 42 -6.16 4.78 -38.99
C VAL A 42 -5.06 4.00 -38.27
N ILE A 43 -5.38 3.30 -37.17
CA ILE A 43 -4.43 2.38 -36.52
C ILE A 43 -4.06 1.24 -37.45
N HIS A 44 -5.04 0.58 -38.06
CA HIS A 44 -4.77 -0.50 -39.00
C HIS A 44 -3.97 -0.02 -40.22
N LEU A 45 -4.28 1.17 -40.71
CA LEU A 45 -3.53 1.80 -41.78
C LEU A 45 -2.08 2.11 -41.38
N ALA A 46 -1.84 2.54 -40.14
CA ALA A 46 -0.48 2.73 -39.63
C ALA A 46 0.31 1.41 -39.62
N GLU A 47 -0.30 0.29 -39.24
CA GLU A 47 0.31 -1.05 -39.31
C GLU A 47 0.71 -1.39 -40.75
N LEU A 48 -0.19 -1.21 -41.71
CA LEU A 48 0.10 -1.46 -43.13
C LEU A 48 1.21 -0.55 -43.67
N CYS A 49 1.24 0.73 -43.27
CA CYS A 49 2.31 1.65 -43.62
C CYS A 49 3.67 1.18 -43.09
N ILE A 50 3.72 0.70 -41.84
CA ILE A 50 4.93 0.13 -41.23
C ILE A 50 5.37 -1.12 -41.97
N GLU A 51 4.45 -2.04 -42.26
CA GLU A 51 4.75 -3.28 -43.00
C GLU A 51 5.34 -2.98 -44.38
N VAL A 52 4.79 -2.01 -45.11
CA VAL A 52 5.29 -1.59 -46.43
C VAL A 52 6.71 -1.03 -46.32
N LEU A 53 6.99 -0.21 -45.31
CA LEU A 53 8.32 0.34 -45.07
C LEU A 53 9.33 -0.76 -44.74
N GLN A 54 8.98 -1.67 -43.82
CA GLN A 54 9.84 -2.82 -43.45
C GLN A 54 10.11 -3.74 -44.65
N GLN A 55 9.06 -4.08 -45.43
CA GLN A 55 9.23 -4.88 -46.64
C GLN A 55 10.12 -4.16 -47.66
N ASN A 56 10.03 -2.84 -47.80
CA ASN A 56 10.89 -2.09 -48.72
C ASN A 56 12.35 -2.13 -48.28
N GLU A 57 12.62 -2.03 -46.98
CA GLU A 57 13.97 -2.17 -46.41
C GLU A 57 14.55 -3.57 -46.64
N GLU A 58 13.77 -4.62 -46.37
CA GLU A 58 14.18 -6.02 -46.58
C GLU A 58 14.49 -6.33 -48.05
N HIS A 59 13.64 -5.89 -48.97
CA HIS A 59 13.77 -6.20 -50.40
C HIS A 59 14.82 -5.34 -51.12
N HIS A 60 15.15 -4.15 -50.59
CA HIS A 60 16.07 -3.19 -51.21
C HIS A 60 17.22 -2.78 -50.28
N SER A 61 17.64 -3.67 -49.38
CA SER A 61 18.66 -3.40 -48.35
C SER A 61 19.96 -2.81 -48.92
N GLU A 62 20.43 -3.29 -50.07
CA GLU A 62 21.61 -2.73 -50.77
C GLU A 62 21.41 -1.26 -51.17
N ALA A 63 20.21 -0.89 -51.63
CA ALA A 63 19.87 0.49 -51.97
C ALA A 63 19.73 1.38 -50.71
N PHE A 64 19.16 0.84 -49.62
CA PHE A 64 19.07 1.50 -48.31
C PHE A 64 20.46 1.82 -47.75
N SER A 65 21.42 0.90 -47.88
CA SER A 65 22.83 1.16 -47.49
C SER A 65 23.54 2.16 -48.41
N SER A 66 23.16 2.22 -49.68
CA SER A 66 23.84 3.03 -50.70
C SER A 66 23.36 4.49 -50.75
N TRP A 67 22.08 4.74 -50.45
CA TRP A 67 21.46 6.08 -50.45
C TRP A 67 20.51 6.30 -49.26
N PRO A 68 21.02 6.26 -48.01
CA PRO A 68 20.19 6.38 -46.82
C PRO A 68 19.37 7.67 -46.77
N ASP A 69 19.98 8.82 -47.07
CA ASP A 69 19.31 10.14 -47.01
C ASP A 69 18.12 10.26 -47.97
N LEU A 70 18.26 9.71 -49.19
CA LEU A 70 17.23 9.80 -50.23
C LEU A 70 16.04 8.89 -49.91
N ILE A 71 16.30 7.78 -49.22
CA ILE A 71 15.28 6.83 -48.81
C ILE A 71 14.56 7.34 -47.56
N ALA A 72 15.27 7.97 -46.63
CA ALA A 72 14.68 8.70 -45.51
C ALA A 72 13.75 9.83 -45.99
N GLU A 73 14.17 10.64 -46.97
CA GLU A 73 13.32 11.68 -47.58
C GLU A 73 12.04 11.08 -48.19
N HIS A 74 12.17 9.92 -48.83
CA HIS A 74 11.02 9.25 -49.43
C HIS A 74 10.05 8.68 -48.37
N ALA A 75 10.58 8.12 -47.27
CA ALA A 75 9.78 7.68 -46.13
C ALA A 75 9.07 8.87 -45.45
N GLU A 76 9.73 10.02 -45.31
CA GLU A 76 9.11 11.26 -44.79
C GLU A 76 7.96 11.76 -45.65
N ILE A 77 8.09 11.70 -46.98
CA ILE A 77 6.99 12.05 -47.90
C ILE A 77 5.81 11.07 -47.73
N PHE A 78 6.10 9.77 -47.56
CA PHE A 78 5.07 8.77 -47.34
C PHE A 78 4.32 9.01 -46.02
N TRP A 79 5.04 9.26 -44.93
CA TRP A 79 4.46 9.62 -43.65
C TRP A 79 3.68 10.94 -43.67
N ALA A 80 4.12 11.92 -44.47
CA ALA A 80 3.39 13.17 -44.66
C ALA A 80 2.06 12.99 -45.40
N LEU A 81 1.91 11.96 -46.23
CA LEU A 81 0.61 11.60 -46.82
C LEU A 81 -0.31 10.96 -45.77
N PHE A 82 0.22 10.01 -45.00
CA PHE A 82 -0.51 9.37 -43.89
C PHE A 82 -0.97 10.39 -42.83
N SER A 83 -0.16 11.42 -42.55
CA SER A 83 -0.48 12.41 -41.52
C SER A 83 -1.77 13.18 -41.80
N VAL A 84 -2.19 13.32 -43.06
CA VAL A 84 -3.45 14.00 -43.43
C VAL A 84 -4.66 13.23 -42.89
N ASP A 85 -4.71 11.93 -43.14
CA ASP A 85 -5.80 11.06 -42.67
C ASP A 85 -5.74 10.89 -41.14
N MET A 86 -4.53 10.77 -40.58
CA MET A 86 -4.31 10.70 -39.13
C MET A 86 -4.85 11.95 -38.41
N ASN A 87 -4.47 13.15 -38.88
CA ASN A 87 -4.92 14.41 -38.27
C ASN A 87 -6.44 14.52 -38.32
N ALA A 88 -7.06 14.19 -39.47
CA ALA A 88 -8.51 14.23 -39.62
C ALA A 88 -9.23 13.23 -38.68
N ALA A 89 -8.67 12.04 -38.45
CA ALA A 89 -9.24 11.08 -37.51
C ALA A 89 -9.07 11.50 -36.04
N LEU A 90 -7.94 12.14 -35.69
CA LEU A 90 -7.67 12.65 -34.35
C LEU A 90 -8.53 13.87 -34.00
N GLU A 91 -8.77 14.78 -34.95
CA GLU A 91 -9.62 15.98 -34.74
C GLU A 91 -11.08 15.65 -34.40
N VAL A 92 -11.58 14.50 -34.85
CA VAL A 92 -12.96 14.04 -34.62
C VAL A 92 -13.11 13.29 -33.29
N GLN A 93 -12.00 12.97 -32.60
CA GLN A 93 -12.06 12.28 -31.31
C GLN A 93 -12.62 13.18 -30.20
N PRO A 94 -13.32 12.60 -29.20
CA PRO A 94 -13.72 13.33 -28.01
C PRO A 94 -12.52 13.93 -27.26
N HIS A 95 -12.68 15.14 -26.71
CA HIS A 95 -11.61 15.88 -26.03
C HIS A 95 -10.94 15.14 -24.85
N ASP A 96 -11.67 14.28 -24.14
CA ASP A 96 -11.15 13.47 -23.03
C ASP A 96 -11.22 11.96 -23.36
N SER A 97 -10.93 11.58 -24.62
CA SER A 97 -10.70 10.17 -25.03
C SER A 97 -9.21 9.87 -25.06
N TRP A 98 -8.87 8.66 -24.61
CA TRP A 98 -7.50 8.12 -24.55
C TRP A 98 -7.28 6.97 -25.53
N ASP A 99 -8.27 6.71 -26.39
CA ASP A 99 -8.29 5.59 -27.32
C ASP A 99 -7.26 5.76 -28.44
N SER A 100 -6.71 6.96 -28.61
CA SER A 100 -5.69 7.31 -29.60
C SER A 100 -4.26 7.03 -29.16
N PHE A 101 -3.99 6.76 -27.87
CA PHE A 101 -2.64 6.43 -27.40
C PHE A 101 -2.02 5.17 -28.04
N PRO A 102 -2.78 4.08 -28.31
CA PRO A 102 -2.26 2.94 -29.05
C PRO A 102 -1.67 3.33 -30.42
N LEU A 103 -2.28 4.29 -31.13
CA LEU A 103 -1.74 4.81 -32.39
C LEU A 103 -0.39 5.48 -32.19
N PHE A 104 -0.28 6.33 -31.15
CA PHE A 104 0.98 6.96 -30.79
C PHE A 104 2.04 5.92 -30.44
N GLN A 105 1.73 4.94 -29.58
CA GLN A 105 2.67 3.90 -29.17
C GLN A 105 3.17 3.07 -30.36
N LEU A 106 2.27 2.68 -31.27
CA LEU A 106 2.62 1.94 -32.48
C LEU A 106 3.62 2.71 -33.35
N LEU A 107 3.29 3.96 -33.69
CA LEU A 107 4.12 4.82 -34.54
C LEU A 107 5.44 5.19 -33.86
N ASN A 108 5.40 5.55 -32.58
CA ASN A 108 6.57 5.94 -31.79
C ASN A 108 7.56 4.77 -31.66
N ASN A 109 7.07 3.55 -31.36
CA ASN A 109 7.91 2.36 -31.25
C ASN A 109 8.58 1.99 -32.58
N PHE A 110 7.92 2.23 -33.71
CA PHE A 110 8.54 2.05 -35.01
C PHE A 110 9.61 3.12 -35.28
N LEU A 111 9.24 4.40 -35.18
CA LEU A 111 10.10 5.53 -35.56
C LEU A 111 11.34 5.67 -34.69
N ARG A 112 11.26 5.32 -33.40
CA ARG A 112 12.41 5.38 -32.49
C ARG A 112 13.51 4.36 -32.79
N ASN A 113 13.15 3.24 -33.43
CA ASN A 113 14.09 2.17 -33.78
C ASN A 113 14.84 2.48 -35.09
N ASP A 114 14.31 3.39 -35.91
CA ASP A 114 14.93 3.81 -37.16
C ASP A 114 15.85 5.02 -36.93
N SER A 115 17.15 4.86 -37.20
CA SER A 115 18.15 5.93 -37.00
C SER A 115 17.97 7.17 -37.87
N LEU A 116 17.24 7.07 -39.00
CA LEU A 116 17.05 8.14 -39.97
C LEU A 116 15.71 8.85 -39.79
N LEU A 117 14.68 8.13 -39.35
CA LEU A 117 13.34 8.69 -39.09
C LEU A 117 13.13 9.11 -37.63
N CYS A 118 13.97 8.64 -36.71
CA CYS A 118 13.94 9.08 -35.32
C CYS A 118 14.20 10.60 -35.24
N ASN A 119 13.24 11.31 -34.67
CA ASN A 119 13.20 12.77 -34.56
C ASN A 119 13.18 13.50 -35.92
N GLY A 120 12.72 12.81 -36.96
CA GLY A 120 12.36 13.36 -38.25
C GLY A 120 11.15 14.29 -38.22
N LYS A 121 10.72 14.80 -39.39
CA LYS A 121 9.64 15.80 -39.48
C LYS A 121 8.31 15.22 -39.03
N PHE A 122 7.96 14.03 -39.52
CA PHE A 122 6.73 13.36 -39.09
C PHE A 122 6.76 12.98 -37.60
N HIS A 123 7.91 12.51 -37.09
CA HIS A 123 8.04 12.13 -35.69
C HIS A 123 7.81 13.31 -34.73
N LYS A 124 8.30 14.50 -35.09
CA LYS A 124 8.05 15.73 -34.33
C LYS A 124 6.59 16.17 -34.41
N HIS A 125 5.98 16.11 -35.61
CA HIS A 125 4.55 16.39 -35.78
C HIS A 125 3.68 15.45 -34.91
N LEU A 126 4.01 14.16 -34.86
CA LEU A 126 3.34 13.19 -34.00
C LEU A 126 3.47 13.58 -32.52
N GLN A 127 4.67 13.95 -32.07
CA GLN A 127 4.91 14.41 -30.70
C GLN A 127 4.08 15.66 -30.38
N GLU A 128 4.10 16.69 -31.23
CA GLU A 128 3.36 17.95 -31.04
C GLU A 128 1.85 17.74 -30.85
N LEU A 129 1.26 16.76 -31.55
CA LEU A 129 -0.15 16.40 -31.39
C LEU A 129 -0.47 15.72 -30.05
N PHE A 130 0.41 14.83 -29.59
CA PHE A 130 0.17 14.01 -28.40
C PHE A 130 0.65 14.65 -27.09
N VAL A 131 1.60 15.61 -27.12
CA VAL A 131 2.02 16.38 -25.93
C VAL A 131 0.83 16.92 -25.12
N PRO A 132 -0.12 17.68 -25.70
CA PRO A 132 -1.25 18.21 -24.94
C PRO A 132 -2.16 17.12 -24.39
N LEU A 133 -2.31 15.98 -25.08
CA LEU A 133 -3.12 14.85 -24.63
C LEU A 133 -2.47 14.14 -23.43
N VAL A 134 -1.16 13.91 -23.48
CA VAL A 134 -0.40 13.31 -22.36
C VAL A 134 -0.47 14.21 -21.13
N ILE A 135 -0.26 15.52 -21.28
CA ILE A 135 -0.35 16.48 -20.17
C ILE A 135 -1.76 16.47 -19.58
N ARG A 136 -2.80 16.51 -20.43
CA ARG A 136 -4.19 16.50 -20.01
C ARG A 136 -4.56 15.20 -19.26
N TYR A 137 -4.06 14.05 -19.72
CA TYR A 137 -4.26 12.77 -19.04
C TYR A 137 -3.67 12.78 -17.64
N ILE A 138 -2.42 13.24 -17.50
CA ILE A 138 -1.74 13.34 -16.21
C ILE A 138 -2.47 14.32 -15.28
N ASP A 139 -2.88 15.50 -15.77
CA ASP A 139 -3.64 16.49 -14.99
C ASP A 139 -4.96 15.91 -14.43
N LEU A 140 -5.67 15.15 -15.27
CA LEU A 140 -6.94 14.54 -14.87
C LEU A 140 -6.73 13.35 -13.92
N MET A 141 -5.68 12.55 -14.12
CA MET A 141 -5.28 11.49 -13.19
C MET A 141 -4.89 12.09 -11.84
N GLU A 142 -4.11 13.18 -11.85
CA GLU A 142 -3.74 13.93 -10.66
C GLU A 142 -4.98 14.37 -9.87
N SER A 143 -5.93 15.01 -10.58
CA SER A 143 -7.18 15.49 -10.01
C SER A 143 -8.06 14.36 -9.48
N SER A 144 -8.15 13.25 -10.21
CA SER A 144 -8.92 12.05 -9.85
C SER A 144 -8.39 11.42 -8.58
N ILE A 145 -7.06 11.27 -8.48
CA ILE A 145 -6.41 10.72 -7.30
C ILE A 145 -6.54 11.68 -6.11
N ALA A 146 -6.28 12.98 -6.31
CA ALA A 146 -6.42 13.99 -5.25
C ALA A 146 -7.86 14.04 -4.69
N GLN A 147 -8.87 13.93 -5.55
CA GLN A 147 -10.27 13.84 -5.14
C GLN A 147 -10.57 12.55 -4.37
N SER A 148 -10.00 11.42 -4.78
CA SER A 148 -10.13 10.14 -4.09
C SER A 148 -9.51 10.22 -2.69
N ILE A 149 -8.37 10.89 -2.55
CA ILE A 149 -7.75 11.13 -1.24
C ILE A 149 -8.62 12.05 -0.36
N HIS A 150 -9.15 13.15 -0.91
CA HIS A 150 -9.93 14.11 -0.12
C HIS A 150 -11.28 13.54 0.31
N LYS A 151 -12.06 12.99 -0.63
CA LYS A 151 -13.43 12.55 -0.36
C LYS A 151 -13.51 11.09 0.12
N GLY A 152 -12.61 10.24 -0.38
CA GLY A 152 -12.60 8.81 -0.08
C GLY A 152 -12.21 8.54 1.37
N PHE A 153 -11.09 9.11 1.85
CA PHE A 153 -10.64 8.88 3.24
C PHE A 153 -11.57 9.45 4.30
N GLU A 154 -12.34 10.51 4.01
CA GLU A 154 -13.35 11.05 4.92
C GLU A 154 -14.54 10.09 5.15
N HIS A 155 -14.91 9.33 4.12
CA HIS A 155 -16.02 8.39 4.15
C HIS A 155 -15.57 6.92 4.29
N GLU A 156 -14.28 6.71 4.52
CA GLU A 156 -13.67 5.39 4.50
C GLU A 156 -14.13 4.54 5.69
N THR A 157 -14.53 3.30 5.38
CA THR A 157 -15.00 2.34 6.39
C THR A 157 -13.86 1.48 6.94
N TRP A 158 -12.72 1.48 6.24
CA TRP A 158 -11.49 0.75 6.58
C TRP A 158 -11.71 -0.77 6.66
N GLN A 159 -12.67 -1.28 5.90
CA GLN A 159 -12.85 -2.72 5.73
C GLN A 159 -11.84 -3.24 4.71
N PRO A 160 -11.21 -4.41 4.96
CA PRO A 160 -10.28 -5.00 4.01
C PRO A 160 -11.03 -5.43 2.75
N VAL A 161 -10.46 -5.16 1.57
CA VAL A 161 -11.09 -5.45 0.26
C VAL A 161 -11.42 -6.95 0.11
N LYS A 162 -10.59 -7.85 0.66
CA LYS A 162 -10.88 -9.30 0.76
C LYS A 162 -12.24 -9.65 1.39
N SER A 163 -12.77 -8.82 2.29
CA SER A 163 -14.06 -9.06 2.94
C SER A 163 -15.25 -8.68 2.04
N ILE A 164 -15.02 -7.74 1.12
CA ILE A 164 -16.03 -7.28 0.15
C ILE A 164 -16.18 -8.30 -0.99
N THR A 165 -15.09 -8.94 -1.40
CA THR A 165 -15.10 -9.97 -2.46
C THR A 165 -15.58 -11.34 -1.96
N ASN A 166 -15.27 -11.73 -0.71
CA ASN A 166 -15.67 -13.03 -0.15
C ASN A 166 -17.14 -13.11 0.32
N SER A 167 -17.87 -12.00 0.34
CA SER A 167 -19.29 -11.97 0.75
C SER A 167 -20.30 -11.95 -0.40
N LEU A 168 -19.86 -12.20 -1.64
CA LEU A 168 -20.73 -12.19 -2.83
C LEU A 168 -20.67 -13.51 -3.62
N PRO A 169 -21.64 -14.43 -3.48
CA PRO A 169 -22.03 -15.25 -4.61
C PRO A 169 -22.84 -14.36 -5.56
N ASN A 170 -22.23 -13.89 -6.66
CA ASN A 170 -22.91 -13.24 -7.79
C ASN A 170 -24.09 -12.31 -7.42
N VAL A 171 -23.81 -11.19 -6.76
CA VAL A 171 -24.79 -10.08 -6.66
C VAL A 171 -24.13 -8.81 -7.22
N PRO A 172 -24.80 -8.08 -8.14
CA PRO A 172 -24.26 -6.85 -8.69
C PRO A 172 -24.00 -5.84 -7.56
N LEU A 173 -22.86 -5.15 -7.63
CA LEU A 173 -22.52 -4.01 -6.77
C LEU A 173 -23.74 -3.09 -6.57
N PRO A 174 -24.02 -2.62 -5.34
CA PRO A 174 -25.11 -1.69 -5.11
C PRO A 174 -24.79 -0.39 -5.85
N LYS A 175 -25.62 -0.07 -6.86
CA LYS A 175 -25.62 1.25 -7.50
C LYS A 175 -25.90 2.29 -6.43
N VAL A 176 -24.88 3.04 -6.05
CA VAL A 176 -25.03 4.25 -5.23
C VAL A 176 -26.02 5.16 -5.96
N PRO A 177 -27.10 5.66 -5.33
CA PRO A 177 -28.00 6.60 -5.97
C PRO A 177 -27.20 7.84 -6.35
N SER A 178 -27.15 8.14 -7.63
CA SER A 178 -26.62 9.38 -8.18
C SER A 178 -27.43 10.55 -7.60
N LEU A 179 -26.90 11.17 -6.54
CA LEU A 179 -27.35 12.49 -6.11
C LEU A 179 -26.93 13.48 -7.20
N ALA A 180 -27.92 13.93 -7.97
CA ALA A 180 -27.78 15.00 -8.94
C ALA A 180 -27.36 16.30 -8.24
N LEU A 181 -26.07 16.56 -8.20
CA LEU A 181 -25.49 17.86 -7.88
C LEU A 181 -24.84 18.38 -9.16
N ASN A 182 -25.42 19.44 -9.72
CA ASN A 182 -24.89 20.21 -10.83
C ASN A 182 -23.53 20.84 -10.45
N LEU A 183 -22.45 20.07 -10.62
CA LEU A 183 -21.08 20.56 -10.80
C LEU A 183 -20.59 20.09 -12.18
N PRO A 184 -19.63 20.79 -12.82
CA PRO A 184 -19.09 20.36 -14.11
C PRO A 184 -18.61 18.92 -13.99
N GLN A 185 -19.28 18.03 -14.71
CA GLN A 185 -19.03 16.59 -14.67
C GLN A 185 -17.62 16.34 -15.20
N ILE A 186 -16.70 15.97 -14.31
CA ILE A 186 -15.47 15.30 -14.72
C ILE A 186 -15.90 13.94 -15.30
N PRO A 187 -15.42 13.54 -16.50
CA PRO A 187 -15.75 12.23 -17.05
C PRO A 187 -15.39 11.13 -16.06
N SER A 188 -16.28 10.14 -15.92
CA SER A 188 -15.96 8.94 -15.15
C SER A 188 -14.80 8.21 -15.82
N PHE A 189 -13.65 8.13 -15.13
CA PHE A 189 -12.52 7.31 -15.55
C PHE A 189 -12.96 5.85 -15.64
N THR A 190 -13.01 5.31 -16.85
CA THR A 190 -12.98 3.87 -17.08
C THR A 190 -11.57 3.54 -17.54
N ALA A 191 -10.93 2.55 -16.89
CA ALA A 191 -9.59 2.14 -17.29
C ALA A 191 -9.64 1.63 -18.75
N PRO A 192 -8.74 2.07 -19.64
CA PRO A 192 -8.67 1.52 -20.99
C PRO A 192 -8.46 -0.01 -20.95
N SER A 193 -9.13 -0.75 -21.84
CA SER A 193 -9.10 -2.22 -21.87
C SER A 193 -7.71 -2.83 -22.10
N TRP A 194 -6.75 -2.04 -22.56
CA TRP A 194 -5.37 -2.46 -22.80
C TRP A 194 -4.47 -2.39 -21.55
N MET A 195 -4.88 -1.66 -20.51
CA MET A 195 -4.22 -1.69 -19.20
C MET A 195 -4.64 -2.95 -18.44
N MET A 196 -4.00 -4.07 -18.74
CA MET A 196 -4.13 -5.27 -17.92
C MET A 196 -3.39 -5.05 -16.59
N SER A 197 -4.14 -4.89 -15.50
CA SER A 197 -3.59 -4.68 -14.17
C SER A 197 -3.01 -5.97 -13.59
N LEU A 198 -1.72 -5.94 -13.23
CA LEU A 198 -1.04 -6.98 -12.46
C LEU A 198 -1.05 -6.71 -10.93
N TYR A 199 -1.88 -5.77 -10.46
CA TYR A 199 -1.89 -5.39 -9.05
C TYR A 199 -2.79 -6.33 -8.22
N GLU A 200 -2.17 -7.25 -7.49
CA GLU A 200 -2.84 -8.31 -6.73
C GLU A 200 -2.80 -8.07 -5.20
N SER A 201 -2.81 -6.81 -4.73
CA SER A 201 -3.07 -6.53 -3.30
C SER A 201 -4.55 -6.27 -3.07
N THR A 202 -5.12 -6.97 -2.09
CA THR A 202 -6.52 -6.82 -1.65
C THR A 202 -6.58 -6.55 -0.14
N ASN A 203 -5.52 -5.95 0.39
CA ASN A 203 -5.18 -5.94 1.81
C ASN A 203 -5.39 -4.57 2.48
N GLY A 204 -5.44 -3.50 1.68
CA GLY A 204 -5.77 -2.15 2.09
C GLY A 204 -7.27 -1.90 2.16
N SER A 205 -7.63 -0.61 2.24
CA SER A 205 -9.01 -0.14 2.10
C SER A 205 -9.36 0.10 0.64
N SER A 206 -10.66 0.24 0.33
CA SER A 206 -11.10 0.55 -1.03
C SER A 206 -10.46 1.83 -1.59
N THR A 207 -10.31 2.87 -0.75
CA THR A 207 -9.70 4.14 -1.20
C THR A 207 -8.19 4.01 -1.38
N SER A 208 -7.47 3.27 -0.52
CA SER A 208 -6.02 3.12 -0.67
C SER A 208 -5.66 2.25 -1.87
N GLU A 209 -6.41 1.18 -2.12
CA GLU A 209 -6.16 0.30 -3.26
C GLU A 209 -6.46 1.02 -4.58
N ASP A 210 -7.54 1.81 -4.66
CA ASP A 210 -7.83 2.67 -5.83
C ASP A 210 -6.73 3.73 -6.06
N LEU A 211 -6.21 4.33 -4.99
CA LEU A 211 -5.08 5.25 -5.05
C LEU A 211 -3.82 4.58 -5.63
N PHE A 212 -3.39 3.45 -5.05
CA PHE A 212 -2.17 2.77 -5.49
C PHE A 212 -2.32 2.20 -6.90
N TRP A 213 -3.48 1.63 -7.23
CA TRP A 213 -3.78 1.17 -8.57
C TRP A 213 -3.70 2.30 -9.62
N LYS A 214 -4.27 3.48 -9.34
CA LYS A 214 -4.18 4.63 -10.26
C LYS A 214 -2.75 5.13 -10.43
N LEU A 215 -1.95 5.13 -9.37
CA LEU A 215 -0.53 5.49 -9.43
C LEU A 215 0.26 4.48 -10.26
N ASP A 216 0.02 3.19 -10.08
CA ASP A 216 0.61 2.11 -10.89
C ASP A 216 0.23 2.25 -12.36
N ALA A 217 -1.07 2.41 -12.66
CA ALA A 217 -1.55 2.58 -14.02
C ALA A 217 -0.94 3.82 -14.71
N LEU A 218 -0.73 4.91 -13.97
CA LEU A 218 -0.07 6.10 -14.50
C LEU A 218 1.43 5.88 -14.73
N GLN A 219 2.08 5.13 -13.85
CA GLN A 219 3.49 4.75 -13.97
C GLN A 219 3.71 3.90 -15.23
N ASP A 220 2.90 2.86 -15.42
CA ASP A 220 2.95 1.99 -16.59
C ASP A 220 2.66 2.79 -17.87
N PHE A 221 1.66 3.68 -17.84
CA PHE A 221 1.35 4.56 -18.97
C PHE A 221 2.57 5.42 -19.37
N ILE A 222 3.20 6.13 -18.44
CA ILE A 222 4.35 7.01 -18.74
C ILE A 222 5.54 6.19 -19.24
N HIS A 223 5.79 5.02 -18.67
CA HIS A 223 6.83 4.11 -19.11
C HIS A 223 6.60 3.63 -20.55
N ASP A 224 5.37 3.18 -20.85
CA ASP A 224 5.03 2.59 -22.14
C ASP A 224 4.89 3.62 -23.27
N LEU A 225 4.81 4.91 -22.96
CA LEU A 225 4.87 5.98 -23.96
C LEU A 225 6.22 6.02 -24.70
N HIS A 226 7.32 5.61 -24.05
CA HIS A 226 8.67 5.64 -24.62
C HIS A 226 9.03 6.98 -25.30
N TRP A 227 8.77 8.08 -24.60
CA TRP A 227 8.83 9.40 -25.22
C TRP A 227 10.24 9.71 -25.80
N PRO A 228 10.35 10.12 -27.08
CA PRO A 228 11.65 10.28 -27.76
C PRO A 228 12.53 11.39 -27.18
N GLU A 229 11.93 12.54 -26.86
CA GLU A 229 12.64 13.68 -26.32
C GLU A 229 12.96 13.46 -24.84
N THR A 230 14.25 13.34 -24.53
CA THR A 230 14.74 13.07 -23.18
C THR A 230 14.34 14.14 -22.17
N GLU A 231 14.25 15.41 -22.59
CA GLU A 231 13.84 16.52 -21.72
C GLU A 231 12.38 16.38 -21.30
N PHE A 232 11.47 16.13 -22.24
CA PHE A 232 10.06 15.96 -21.95
C PHE A 232 9.79 14.65 -21.19
N ALA A 233 10.43 13.55 -21.58
CA ALA A 233 10.36 12.27 -20.88
C ALA A 233 10.75 12.41 -19.41
N SER A 234 11.89 13.08 -19.15
CA SER A 234 12.36 13.39 -17.80
C SER A 234 11.37 14.26 -17.03
N HIS A 235 10.78 15.27 -17.69
CA HIS A 235 9.77 16.13 -17.07
C HIS A 235 8.49 15.36 -16.68
N LEU A 236 8.00 14.45 -17.54
CA LEU A 236 6.86 13.59 -17.23
C LEU A 236 7.15 12.67 -16.04
N GLU A 237 8.32 12.04 -16.05
CA GLU A 237 8.76 11.16 -14.97
C GLU A 237 8.90 11.94 -13.66
N GLN A 238 9.52 13.13 -13.69
CA GLN A 238 9.62 14.02 -12.53
C GLN A 238 8.25 14.40 -11.98
N ARG A 239 7.31 14.74 -12.86
CA ARG A 239 5.96 15.11 -12.45
C ARG A 239 5.23 13.93 -11.78
N LEU A 240 5.28 12.73 -12.37
CA LEU A 240 4.75 11.51 -11.77
C LEU A 240 5.33 11.27 -10.38
N LYS A 241 6.65 11.38 -10.26
CA LYS A 241 7.41 11.16 -9.04
C LYS A 241 6.98 12.12 -7.92
N LEU A 242 6.94 13.43 -8.19
CA LEU A 242 6.47 14.43 -7.23
C LEU A 242 5.01 14.20 -6.83
N MET A 243 4.14 13.98 -7.83
CA MET A 243 2.73 13.73 -7.61
C MET A 243 2.49 12.48 -6.75
N ALA A 244 3.16 11.37 -7.06
CA ALA A 244 3.06 10.12 -6.30
C ALA A 244 3.55 10.30 -4.87
N SER A 245 4.67 11.01 -4.66
CA SER A 245 5.19 11.35 -3.33
C SER A 245 4.16 12.11 -2.49
N ASP A 246 3.59 13.18 -3.04
CA ASP A 246 2.60 14.01 -2.33
C ASP A 246 1.33 13.22 -2.00
N MET A 247 0.89 12.36 -2.92
CA MET A 247 -0.29 11.52 -2.74
C MET A 247 -0.09 10.42 -1.70
N ILE A 248 1.08 9.79 -1.68
CA ILE A 248 1.43 8.79 -0.67
C ILE A 248 1.59 9.46 0.70
N GLU A 249 2.26 10.61 0.78
CA GLU A 249 2.36 11.40 2.01
C GLU A 249 0.96 11.74 2.56
N ALA A 250 0.08 12.23 1.70
CA ALA A 250 -1.29 12.58 2.05
C ALA A 250 -2.11 11.37 2.54
N CYS A 251 -1.88 10.18 1.96
CA CYS A 251 -2.48 8.91 2.37
C CYS A 251 -1.97 8.49 3.76
N VAL A 252 -0.67 8.53 3.99
CA VAL A 252 -0.02 8.15 5.26
C VAL A 252 -0.50 9.05 6.40
N ARG A 253 -0.48 10.37 6.21
CA ARG A 253 -0.95 11.35 7.22
C ARG A 253 -2.42 11.16 7.58
N ARG A 254 -3.29 10.94 6.59
CA ARG A 254 -4.73 10.69 6.83
C ARG A 254 -4.97 9.36 7.54
N THR A 255 -4.25 8.31 7.15
CA THR A 255 -4.31 6.99 7.78
C THR A 255 -3.92 7.07 9.25
N ARG A 256 -2.82 7.76 9.58
CA ARG A 256 -2.43 8.03 10.97
C ARG A 256 -3.52 8.73 11.76
N THR A 257 -4.10 9.80 11.20
CA THR A 257 -5.14 10.60 11.88
C THR A 257 -6.39 9.76 12.14
N ALA A 258 -6.81 8.95 11.17
CA ALA A 258 -7.93 8.02 11.31
C ALA A 258 -7.64 6.92 12.34
N PHE A 259 -6.41 6.40 12.37
CA PHE A 259 -5.95 5.41 13.35
C PHE A 259 -6.05 5.96 14.79
N GLU A 260 -5.49 7.15 15.03
CA GLU A 260 -5.53 7.79 16.35
C GLU A 260 -6.97 7.98 16.84
N LEU A 261 -7.83 8.52 15.97
CA LEU A 261 -9.24 8.77 16.29
C LEU A 261 -10.02 7.47 16.54
N LYS A 262 -9.74 6.41 15.78
CA LYS A 262 -10.37 5.10 15.99
C LYS A 262 -9.91 4.47 17.30
N LEU A 263 -8.61 4.52 17.60
CA LEU A 263 -8.03 3.94 18.82
C LEU A 263 -8.50 4.69 20.08
N GLN A 264 -8.67 6.00 20.03
CA GLN A 264 -9.22 6.79 21.14
C GLN A 264 -10.64 6.37 21.55
N ARG A 265 -11.48 5.98 20.57
CA ARG A 265 -12.87 5.56 20.80
C ARG A 265 -13.01 4.15 21.39
N THR A 266 -11.94 3.36 21.44
CA THR A 266 -11.99 1.97 21.94
C THR A 266 -11.91 1.91 23.47
N SER A 267 -12.45 0.86 24.09
CA SER A 267 -12.40 0.67 25.54
C SER A 267 -10.96 0.47 26.05
N LYS A 268 -10.72 0.80 27.33
CA LYS A 268 -9.46 0.50 28.05
C LYS A 268 -9.61 -0.70 28.98
N THR A 269 -10.58 -1.57 28.70
CA THR A 269 -10.92 -2.72 29.55
C THR A 269 -10.28 -4.00 29.00
N ILE A 270 -10.32 -5.08 29.80
CA ILE A 270 -9.77 -6.39 29.43
C ILE A 270 -10.51 -7.05 28.25
N ASP A 271 -11.71 -6.53 27.94
CA ASP A 271 -12.52 -6.94 26.79
C ASP A 271 -12.09 -6.23 25.50
N PHE A 272 -11.11 -5.33 25.56
CA PHE A 272 -10.60 -4.65 24.38
C PHE A 272 -10.05 -5.66 23.37
N ARG A 273 -10.54 -5.58 22.14
CA ARG A 273 -10.06 -6.32 20.98
C ARG A 273 -9.74 -5.33 19.88
N ILE A 274 -8.60 -5.53 19.21
CA ILE A 274 -8.18 -4.68 18.11
C ILE A 274 -9.24 -4.75 17.01
N PRO A 275 -9.86 -3.62 16.62
CA PRO A 275 -10.80 -3.61 15.53
C PRO A 275 -10.12 -3.98 14.21
N SER A 276 -10.80 -4.73 13.34
CA SER A 276 -10.27 -5.10 12.02
C SER A 276 -9.82 -3.87 11.21
N SER A 277 -10.54 -2.75 11.34
CA SER A 277 -10.20 -1.48 10.68
C SER A 277 -8.83 -0.95 11.04
N VAL A 278 -8.38 -1.19 12.28
CA VAL A 278 -7.07 -0.75 12.77
C VAL A 278 -5.96 -1.59 12.12
N CYS A 279 -6.21 -2.88 11.90
CA CYS A 279 -5.29 -3.75 11.15
C CYS A 279 -5.24 -3.35 9.67
N THR A 280 -6.38 -3.01 9.05
CA THR A 280 -6.43 -2.50 7.68
C THR A 280 -5.60 -1.22 7.53
N MET A 281 -5.74 -0.26 8.44
CA MET A 281 -4.94 0.98 8.45
C MET A 281 -3.43 0.67 8.52
N PHE A 282 -3.05 -0.37 9.27
CA PHE A 282 -1.66 -0.82 9.33
C PHE A 282 -1.18 -1.36 7.98
N ASN A 283 -1.98 -2.21 7.33
CA ASN A 283 -1.66 -2.73 6.00
C ASN A 283 -1.58 -1.63 4.93
N VAL A 284 -2.40 -0.59 5.02
CA VAL A 284 -2.30 0.58 4.11
C VAL A 284 -0.91 1.23 4.18
N LEU A 285 -0.29 1.31 5.36
CA LEU A 285 1.06 1.87 5.50
C LEU A 285 2.15 0.94 4.94
N VAL A 286 1.96 -0.37 5.11
CA VAL A 286 2.82 -1.38 4.47
C VAL A 286 2.74 -1.25 2.94
N ASP A 287 1.54 -1.16 2.40
CA ASP A 287 1.32 -1.09 0.96
C ASP A 287 1.85 0.23 0.40
N ALA A 288 1.71 1.34 1.14
CA ALA A 288 2.36 2.61 0.82
C ALA A 288 3.88 2.48 0.70
N LYS A 289 4.52 1.73 1.63
CA LYS A 289 5.97 1.48 1.58
C LYS A 289 6.36 0.69 0.33
N LYS A 290 5.63 -0.37 0.02
CA LYS A 290 5.87 -1.19 -1.19
C LYS A 290 5.75 -0.35 -2.46
N GLN A 291 4.74 0.50 -2.52
CA GLN A 291 4.53 1.41 -3.64
C GLN A 291 5.68 2.41 -3.79
N CYS A 292 6.15 3.00 -2.67
CA CYS A 292 7.34 3.86 -2.69
C CYS A 292 8.57 3.14 -3.24
N CYS A 293 8.83 1.90 -2.83
CA CYS A 293 9.97 1.13 -3.33
C CYS A 293 9.85 0.81 -4.84
N LYS A 294 8.64 0.52 -5.34
CA LYS A 294 8.41 0.24 -6.77
C LYS A 294 8.69 1.47 -7.65
N LEU A 295 8.33 2.66 -7.17
CA LEU A 295 8.62 3.93 -7.84
C LEU A 295 10.13 4.27 -7.88
N CYS A 296 10.96 3.67 -7.00
CA CYS A 296 12.42 3.84 -7.00
C CYS A 296 13.12 3.06 -8.12
N ALA A 297 12.52 1.98 -8.64
CA ALA A 297 13.17 1.08 -9.59
C ALA A 297 13.20 1.60 -11.04
N LEU A 298 12.54 2.73 -11.32
CA LEU A 298 12.57 3.38 -12.63
C LEU A 298 13.88 4.17 -12.77
N ASP A 299 14.78 3.60 -13.57
CA ASP A 299 16.15 4.05 -13.81
C ASP A 299 16.15 5.25 -14.80
N GLY A 300 16.25 6.46 -14.27
CA GLY A 300 16.35 7.71 -15.04
C GLY A 300 17.45 8.62 -14.49
N GLY A 301 18.56 8.74 -15.23
CA GLY A 301 19.59 9.80 -15.12
C GLY A 301 20.37 9.92 -13.80
N GLN A 302 21.72 9.83 -13.87
CA GLN A 302 22.63 9.76 -12.72
C GLN A 302 22.61 10.98 -11.75
N GLU A 303 22.21 12.17 -12.21
CA GLU A 303 22.16 13.40 -11.39
C GLU A 303 20.80 13.60 -10.70
N PHE A 304 19.69 13.37 -11.42
CA PHE A 304 18.34 13.50 -10.87
C PHE A 304 17.94 12.32 -9.99
N SER A 305 18.49 11.13 -10.24
CA SER A 305 18.40 9.97 -9.36
C SER A 305 18.78 10.33 -7.91
N LYS A 306 19.76 11.21 -7.69
CA LYS A 306 20.17 11.65 -6.35
C LYS A 306 19.12 12.52 -5.64
N GLN A 307 18.51 13.47 -6.35
CA GLN A 307 17.44 14.31 -5.77
C GLN A 307 16.21 13.45 -5.46
N TRP A 308 15.87 12.53 -6.37
CA TRP A 308 14.76 11.62 -6.19
C TRP A 308 15.00 10.65 -5.02
N GLN A 309 16.21 10.12 -4.87
CA GLN A 309 16.62 9.33 -3.70
C GLN A 309 16.43 10.10 -2.39
N GLN A 310 16.67 11.42 -2.36
CA GLN A 310 16.44 12.23 -1.16
C GLN A 310 14.95 12.39 -0.82
N TYR A 311 14.09 12.62 -1.82
CA TYR A 311 12.65 12.70 -1.61
C TYR A 311 12.05 11.34 -1.21
N HIS A 312 12.49 10.27 -1.85
CA HIS A 312 12.11 8.91 -1.46
C HIS A 312 12.54 8.56 -0.05
N SER A 313 13.78 8.89 0.32
CA SER A 313 14.25 8.71 1.70
C SER A 313 13.32 9.42 2.67
N LYS A 314 12.89 10.65 2.36
CA LYS A 314 11.99 11.42 3.23
C LYS A 314 10.61 10.77 3.39
N ILE A 315 10.03 10.21 2.31
CA ILE A 315 8.74 9.52 2.39
C ILE A 315 8.88 8.17 3.09
N ASP A 316 9.94 7.43 2.82
CA ASP A 316 10.24 6.17 3.51
C ASP A 316 10.44 6.40 5.01
N ASP A 317 11.21 7.44 5.39
CA ASP A 317 11.40 7.89 6.76
C ASP A 317 10.05 8.27 7.41
N LEU A 318 9.19 9.00 6.70
CA LEU A 318 7.86 9.37 7.18
C LEU A 318 6.97 8.14 7.42
N ILE A 319 7.02 7.15 6.52
CA ILE A 319 6.24 5.90 6.65
C ILE A 319 6.77 5.11 7.85
N GLU A 320 8.08 4.94 7.99
CA GLU A 320 8.71 4.24 9.12
C GLU A 320 8.45 4.92 10.46
N GLU A 321 8.53 6.26 10.50
CA GLU A 321 8.15 7.06 11.67
C GLU A 321 6.68 6.82 12.02
N THR A 322 5.79 6.94 11.04
CA THR A 322 4.34 6.76 11.24
C THR A 322 4.01 5.35 11.72
N VAL A 323 4.61 4.30 11.14
CA VAL A 323 4.43 2.91 11.59
C VAL A 323 4.92 2.75 13.03
N THR A 324 6.08 3.31 13.37
CA THR A 324 6.64 3.26 14.73
C THR A 324 5.75 3.96 15.76
N GLU A 325 5.17 5.11 15.40
CA GLU A 325 4.23 5.83 16.25
C GLU A 325 2.91 5.05 16.45
N ILE A 326 2.37 4.48 15.36
CA ILE A 326 1.16 3.66 15.42
C ILE A 326 1.36 2.43 16.30
N ILE A 327 2.50 1.74 16.17
CA ILE A 327 2.90 0.66 17.08
C ILE A 327 2.92 1.17 18.51
N SER A 328 3.59 2.30 18.77
CA SER A 328 3.72 2.88 20.12
C SER A 328 2.36 3.22 20.74
N LEU A 329 1.43 3.78 19.96
CA LEU A 329 0.06 4.09 20.38
C LEU A 329 -0.73 2.83 20.72
N LEU A 330 -0.61 1.79 19.88
CA LEU A 330 -1.30 0.52 20.09
C LEU A 330 -0.76 -0.21 21.32
N VAL A 331 0.56 -0.25 21.48
CA VAL A 331 1.22 -0.81 22.67
C VAL A 331 0.80 -0.05 23.92
N SER A 332 0.81 1.29 23.90
CA SER A 332 0.32 2.11 25.01
C SER A 332 -1.11 1.76 25.42
N LYS A 333 -1.98 1.45 24.44
CA LYS A 333 -3.33 0.97 24.71
C LYS A 333 -3.34 -0.37 25.45
N PHE A 334 -2.55 -1.36 25.01
CA PHE A 334 -2.47 -2.64 25.71
C PHE A 334 -1.90 -2.50 27.13
N ILE A 335 -0.89 -1.66 27.29
CA ILE A 335 -0.28 -1.38 28.59
C ILE A 335 -1.29 -0.74 29.55
N SER A 336 -2.18 0.14 29.07
CA SER A 336 -3.25 0.70 29.91
C SER A 336 -4.20 -0.36 30.48
N VAL A 337 -4.38 -1.49 29.78
CA VAL A 337 -5.17 -2.64 30.29
C VAL A 337 -4.42 -3.35 31.41
N LEU A 338 -3.10 -3.55 31.24
CA LEU A 338 -2.24 -4.12 32.28
C LEU A 338 -2.20 -3.24 33.54
N GLU A 339 -2.04 -1.93 33.39
CA GLU A 339 -2.12 -0.97 34.49
C GLU A 339 -3.48 -1.06 35.22
N GLY A 340 -4.57 -1.23 34.47
CA GLY A 340 -5.90 -1.47 35.04
C GLY A 340 -5.99 -2.77 35.85
N VAL A 341 -5.30 -3.83 35.43
CA VAL A 341 -5.17 -5.10 36.18
C VAL A 341 -4.36 -4.89 37.45
N LEU A 342 -3.21 -4.23 37.35
CA LEU A 342 -2.32 -3.93 38.48
C LEU A 342 -2.98 -2.99 39.50
N SER A 343 -3.80 -2.03 39.04
CA SER A 343 -4.60 -1.15 39.92
C SER A 343 -5.65 -1.93 40.71
N LYS A 344 -6.28 -2.96 40.11
CA LYS A 344 -7.18 -3.86 40.85
C LYS A 344 -6.41 -4.70 41.89
N LEU A 345 -5.18 -5.11 41.57
CA LEU A 345 -4.31 -5.81 42.52
C LEU A 345 -3.86 -4.94 43.69
N ALA A 346 -3.62 -3.64 43.47
CA ALA A 346 -3.24 -2.70 44.53
C ALA A 346 -4.29 -2.59 45.66
N ARG A 347 -5.55 -3.03 45.44
CA ARG A 347 -6.60 -3.08 46.48
C ARG A 347 -6.31 -4.09 47.59
N TYR A 348 -5.34 -4.96 47.40
CA TYR A 348 -4.91 -5.96 48.37
C TYR A 348 -3.63 -5.54 49.12
N ASP A 349 -3.12 -4.32 48.91
CA ASP A 349 -1.96 -3.78 49.64
C ASP A 349 -2.29 -3.62 51.14
N GLU A 350 -1.33 -3.90 52.01
CA GLU A 350 -1.48 -3.77 53.47
C GLU A 350 -1.96 -2.36 53.86
N GLY A 351 -2.99 -2.27 54.71
CA GLY A 351 -3.56 -1.00 55.19
C GLY A 351 -4.73 -0.45 54.37
N THR A 352 -5.10 -1.08 53.25
CA THR A 352 -6.38 -0.80 52.57
C THR A 352 -7.55 -1.44 53.33
N LEU A 353 -8.73 -0.81 53.32
CA LEU A 353 -9.95 -1.25 54.03
C LEU A 353 -10.40 -2.69 53.70
N PHE A 354 -9.94 -3.26 52.60
CA PHE A 354 -10.22 -4.66 52.22
C PHE A 354 -9.29 -5.67 52.90
N SER A 355 -8.06 -5.29 53.27
CA SER A 355 -7.16 -6.18 54.02
C SER A 355 -7.67 -6.48 55.44
N SER A 356 -8.39 -5.53 56.05
CA SER A 356 -8.96 -5.67 57.40
C SER A 356 -10.35 -6.32 57.45
N ILE A 357 -11.11 -6.29 56.34
CA ILE A 357 -12.49 -6.82 56.28
C ILE A 357 -12.54 -8.31 55.89
N LEU A 358 -11.52 -8.82 55.19
CA LEU A 358 -11.44 -10.25 54.80
C LEU A 358 -11.21 -11.19 55.99
N THR A 359 -10.66 -10.70 57.11
CA THR A 359 -10.44 -11.54 58.30
C THR A 359 -11.70 -11.73 59.16
N PHE A 360 -12.73 -10.88 59.02
CA PHE A 360 -13.91 -10.92 59.91
C PHE A 360 -15.28 -11.12 59.24
N THR A 361 -15.42 -11.07 57.90
CA THR A 361 -16.76 -11.11 57.26
C THR A 361 -16.95 -12.07 56.09
N VAL A 362 -16.09 -13.08 55.92
CA VAL A 362 -16.24 -14.11 54.85
C VAL A 362 -17.53 -14.95 54.99
N LYS A 363 -18.17 -15.00 56.17
CA LYS A 363 -19.43 -15.76 56.36
C LYS A 363 -20.72 -14.94 56.28
N ALA A 364 -20.68 -13.60 56.34
CA ALA A 364 -21.89 -12.77 56.41
C ALA A 364 -22.06 -11.78 55.25
N ALA A 365 -20.99 -11.38 54.56
CA ALA A 365 -21.04 -10.37 53.52
C ALA A 365 -21.49 -10.89 52.13
N SER A 366 -21.65 -12.20 51.95
CA SER A 366 -22.10 -12.81 50.67
C SER A 366 -23.56 -12.51 50.28
N LYS A 367 -24.32 -11.78 51.12
CA LYS A 367 -25.75 -11.54 50.93
C LYS A 367 -26.15 -10.11 50.54
N TYR A 368 -25.27 -9.10 50.68
CA TYR A 368 -25.66 -7.69 50.49
C TYR A 368 -24.63 -6.79 49.80
N VAL A 369 -23.48 -7.31 49.39
CA VAL A 369 -22.51 -6.59 48.56
C VAL A 369 -22.05 -7.59 47.49
N GLU A 370 -22.02 -7.19 46.22
CA GLU A 370 -21.32 -7.95 45.19
C GLU A 370 -19.81 -7.92 45.51
N VAL A 371 -19.41 -8.76 46.46
CA VAL A 371 -18.04 -9.23 46.59
C VAL A 371 -17.74 -9.91 45.26
N PRO A 372 -16.73 -9.47 44.49
CA PRO A 372 -16.33 -10.17 43.28
C PRO A 372 -16.14 -11.64 43.65
N LYS A 373 -16.94 -12.53 43.04
CA LYS A 373 -16.87 -13.97 43.32
C LYS A 373 -15.38 -14.39 43.27
N PRO A 374 -14.88 -15.20 44.23
CA PRO A 374 -13.56 -15.82 44.19
C PRO A 374 -13.39 -16.83 43.03
N GLY A 375 -13.69 -16.41 41.79
CA GLY A 375 -13.80 -17.27 40.62
C GLY A 375 -13.59 -16.57 39.27
N LEU A 376 -13.31 -15.27 39.23
CA LEU A 376 -12.75 -14.65 38.03
C LEU A 376 -11.24 -14.52 38.24
N ASP A 377 -10.47 -15.48 37.73
CA ASP A 377 -9.01 -15.39 37.77
C ASP A 377 -8.57 -14.20 36.89
N LEU A 378 -8.16 -13.12 37.55
CA LEU A 378 -7.74 -11.88 36.92
C LEU A 378 -6.53 -12.10 36.01
N ALA A 379 -5.64 -13.03 36.37
CA ALA A 379 -4.53 -13.42 35.51
C ALA A 379 -5.01 -14.14 34.26
N ASP A 380 -5.92 -15.12 34.37
CA ASP A 380 -6.44 -15.84 33.19
C ASP A 380 -7.16 -14.92 32.22
N THR A 381 -7.94 -13.97 32.75
CA THR A 381 -8.65 -12.99 31.93
C THR A 381 -7.65 -12.09 31.17
N TYR A 382 -6.55 -11.69 31.82
CA TYR A 382 -5.50 -10.88 31.19
C TYR A 382 -4.70 -11.68 30.16
N ILE A 383 -4.35 -12.92 30.47
CA ILE A 383 -3.66 -13.83 29.55
C ILE A 383 -4.51 -14.08 28.30
N SER A 384 -5.81 -14.32 28.48
CA SER A 384 -6.74 -14.47 27.37
C SER A 384 -6.85 -13.20 26.52
N PHE A 385 -6.79 -12.02 27.15
CA PHE A 385 -6.76 -10.73 26.45
C PHE A 385 -5.49 -10.59 25.59
N VAL A 386 -4.32 -10.92 26.14
CA VAL A 386 -3.04 -10.86 25.40
C VAL A 386 -3.09 -11.78 24.18
N ARG A 387 -3.44 -13.06 24.38
CA ARG A 387 -3.48 -14.07 23.31
C ARG A 387 -4.43 -13.70 22.18
N GLN A 388 -5.66 -13.31 22.52
CA GLN A 388 -6.65 -12.97 21.49
C GLN A 388 -6.22 -11.76 20.65
N ASN A 389 -5.53 -10.79 21.24
CA ASN A 389 -5.02 -9.64 20.47
C ASN A 389 -3.77 -9.99 19.66
N GLN A 390 -2.89 -10.89 20.16
CA GLN A 390 -1.78 -11.43 19.38
C GLN A 390 -2.28 -12.20 18.14
N ASP A 391 -3.29 -13.06 18.32
CA ASP A 391 -3.89 -13.86 17.25
C ASP A 391 -4.49 -12.95 16.16
N ILE A 392 -5.24 -11.91 16.55
CA ILE A 392 -5.82 -10.94 15.61
C ILE A 392 -4.74 -10.20 14.81
N LEU A 393 -3.65 -9.77 15.47
CA LEU A 393 -2.55 -9.08 14.81
C LEU A 393 -1.85 -9.99 13.80
N ARG A 394 -1.55 -11.23 14.21
CA ARG A 394 -0.93 -12.26 13.37
C ARG A 394 -1.78 -12.64 12.16
N GLU A 395 -3.09 -12.72 12.34
CA GLU A 395 -4.01 -13.10 11.26
C GLU A 395 -4.21 -11.97 10.24
N LYS A 396 -4.20 -10.70 10.70
CA LYS A 396 -4.68 -9.58 9.89
C LYS A 396 -3.60 -8.62 9.39
N VAL A 397 -2.41 -8.61 9.98
CA VAL A 397 -1.29 -7.76 9.53
C VAL A 397 -0.33 -8.61 8.69
N ASN A 398 0.02 -8.12 7.51
CA ASN A 398 0.75 -8.94 6.53
C ASN A 398 2.27 -8.93 6.69
N GLU A 399 2.85 -7.90 7.32
CA GLU A 399 4.30 -7.77 7.44
C GLU A 399 4.80 -8.28 8.79
N GLU A 400 5.55 -9.37 8.72
CA GLU A 400 6.15 -10.06 9.87
C GLU A 400 7.05 -9.13 10.69
N MET A 401 7.91 -8.36 10.03
CA MET A 401 8.87 -7.46 10.68
C MET A 401 8.17 -6.46 11.63
N TYR A 402 7.03 -5.92 11.21
CA TYR A 402 6.30 -4.96 12.02
C TYR A 402 5.53 -5.62 13.17
N ILE A 403 5.06 -6.86 12.98
CA ILE A 403 4.49 -7.68 14.04
C ILE A 403 5.53 -8.00 15.11
N GLU A 404 6.73 -8.42 14.70
CA GLU A 404 7.85 -8.68 15.61
C GLU A 404 8.21 -7.41 16.40
N LYS A 405 8.36 -6.26 15.74
CA LYS A 405 8.64 -4.96 16.38
C LYS A 405 7.56 -4.56 17.38
N LEU A 406 6.28 -4.80 17.07
CA LEU A 406 5.16 -4.53 17.96
C LEU A 406 5.22 -5.43 19.20
N PHE A 407 5.43 -6.73 19.02
CA PHE A 407 5.49 -7.68 20.13
C PHE A 407 6.71 -7.47 21.03
N ASP A 408 7.85 -7.12 20.45
CA ASP A 408 9.07 -6.76 21.17
C ASP A 408 8.84 -5.56 22.10
N GLN A 409 8.24 -4.49 21.58
CA GLN A 409 7.88 -3.31 22.39
C GLN A 409 6.81 -3.62 23.42
N TRP A 410 5.77 -4.37 23.05
CA TRP A 410 4.67 -4.72 23.97
C TRP A 410 5.18 -5.54 25.16
N TYR A 411 6.00 -6.56 24.92
CA TYR A 411 6.61 -7.35 25.99
C TYR A 411 7.50 -6.49 26.88
N SER A 412 8.42 -5.72 26.27
CA SER A 412 9.39 -4.90 27.00
C SER A 412 8.74 -3.91 27.94
N ILE A 413 7.70 -3.21 27.47
CA ILE A 413 6.97 -2.24 28.29
C ILE A 413 6.10 -2.94 29.34
N SER A 414 5.48 -4.10 29.03
CA SER A 414 4.70 -4.87 30.00
C SER A 414 5.54 -5.30 31.20
N VAL A 415 6.72 -5.85 30.94
CA VAL A 415 7.69 -6.27 31.98
C VAL A 415 8.18 -5.05 32.77
N LYS A 416 8.47 -3.94 32.09
CA LYS A 416 8.87 -2.69 32.75
C LYS A 416 7.79 -2.17 33.71
N VAL A 417 6.53 -2.13 33.29
CA VAL A 417 5.41 -1.64 34.12
C VAL A 417 5.19 -2.53 35.34
N MET A 418 5.24 -3.86 35.19
CA MET A 418 5.20 -4.78 36.33
C MET A 418 6.39 -4.55 37.28
N CYS A 419 7.59 -4.32 36.74
CA CYS A 419 8.79 -4.05 37.53
C CYS A 419 8.67 -2.77 38.36
N VAL A 420 8.16 -1.69 37.76
CA VAL A 420 7.89 -0.44 38.47
C VAL A 420 6.82 -0.64 39.55
N TRP A 421 5.74 -1.35 39.23
CA TRP A 421 4.67 -1.62 40.19
C TRP A 421 5.15 -2.40 41.43
N LEU A 422 6.10 -3.33 41.26
CA LEU A 422 6.74 -4.03 42.38
C LEU A 422 7.77 -3.16 43.11
N ALA A 423 8.50 -2.30 42.40
CA ALA A 423 9.47 -1.39 43.01
C ALA A 423 8.77 -0.38 43.96
N ASP A 424 7.57 0.08 43.61
CA ASP A 424 6.74 0.93 44.48
C ASP A 424 6.27 0.22 45.77
N ARG A 425 6.45 -1.11 45.85
CA ARG A 425 6.07 -1.97 46.98
C ARG A 425 7.28 -2.69 47.58
N ILE A 426 8.47 -2.11 47.45
CA ILE A 426 9.70 -2.78 47.90
C ILE A 426 9.68 -3.08 49.41
N ASP A 427 9.05 -2.22 50.21
CA ASP A 427 8.96 -2.28 51.67
C ASP A 427 7.69 -2.99 52.20
N ILE A 428 6.80 -3.44 51.30
CA ILE A 428 5.51 -4.06 51.66
C ILE A 428 5.57 -5.55 51.27
N GLN A 429 5.09 -6.44 52.14
CA GLN A 429 4.94 -7.85 51.79
C GLN A 429 3.73 -8.03 50.86
N LEU A 430 3.92 -8.72 49.74
CA LEU A 430 2.84 -8.95 48.78
C LEU A 430 1.81 -9.92 49.35
N HIS A 431 0.52 -9.58 49.20
CA HIS A 431 -0.55 -10.51 49.50
C HIS A 431 -0.47 -11.75 48.59
N VAL A 432 -0.77 -12.94 49.11
CA VAL A 432 -0.65 -14.23 48.39
C VAL A 432 -1.39 -14.23 47.04
N TYR A 433 -2.55 -13.58 46.97
CA TYR A 433 -3.29 -13.39 45.72
C TYR A 433 -2.56 -12.49 44.70
N GLN A 434 -1.91 -11.39 45.15
CA GLN A 434 -1.13 -10.52 44.27
C GLN A 434 0.07 -11.28 43.72
N LEU A 435 0.81 -11.97 44.60
CA LEU A 435 1.96 -12.78 44.24
C LEU A 435 1.58 -13.86 43.21
N LYS A 436 0.54 -14.66 43.50
CA LYS A 436 0.02 -15.69 42.58
C LYS A 436 -0.34 -15.11 41.21
N THR A 437 -1.05 -13.99 41.19
CA THR A 437 -1.53 -13.36 39.94
C THR A 437 -0.36 -12.86 39.09
N ILE A 438 0.61 -12.16 39.71
CA ILE A 438 1.75 -11.60 38.99
C ILE A 438 2.68 -12.70 38.47
N ILE A 439 2.95 -13.74 39.27
CA ILE A 439 3.73 -14.92 38.82
C ILE A 439 3.05 -15.54 37.60
N LYS A 440 1.73 -15.77 37.66
CA LYS A 440 0.98 -16.38 36.56
C LYS A 440 1.03 -15.52 35.30
N ILE A 441 0.81 -14.20 35.42
CA ILE A 441 0.90 -13.26 34.28
C ILE A 441 2.32 -13.26 33.71
N LEU A 442 3.35 -13.15 34.54
CA LEU A 442 4.74 -13.08 34.10
C LEU A 442 5.17 -14.34 33.34
N LYS A 443 4.94 -15.54 33.91
CA LYS A 443 5.31 -16.82 33.27
C LYS A 443 4.56 -17.03 31.94
N LYS A 444 3.27 -16.74 31.91
CA LYS A 444 2.45 -16.93 30.70
C LYS A 444 2.79 -15.90 29.63
N THR A 445 2.99 -14.64 30.00
CA THR A 445 3.43 -13.58 29.08
C THR A 445 4.78 -13.93 28.46
N TYR A 446 5.76 -14.37 29.26
CA TYR A 446 7.07 -14.80 28.75
C TYR A 446 6.93 -15.90 27.69
N ARG A 447 6.18 -16.97 28.01
CA ARG A 447 5.98 -18.11 27.11
C ARG A 447 5.23 -17.71 25.84
N ASP A 448 4.16 -16.94 25.98
CA ASP A 448 3.30 -16.55 24.86
C ASP A 448 4.06 -15.62 23.90
N PHE A 449 4.81 -14.62 24.39
CA PHE A 449 5.63 -13.75 23.54
C PHE A 449 6.83 -14.47 22.91
N ARG A 450 7.42 -15.47 23.59
CA ARG A 450 8.44 -16.33 22.98
C ARG A 450 7.90 -17.12 21.79
N LEU A 451 6.69 -17.65 21.90
CA LEU A 451 6.03 -18.35 20.79
C LEU A 451 5.69 -17.42 19.62
N GLN A 452 5.56 -16.13 19.89
CA GLN A 452 5.28 -15.10 18.89
C GLN A 452 6.55 -14.52 18.23
N GLY A 453 7.74 -15.10 18.48
CA GLY A 453 8.98 -14.72 17.81
C GLY A 453 9.81 -13.63 18.51
N VAL A 454 9.43 -13.20 19.72
CA VAL A 454 10.26 -12.23 20.48
C VAL A 454 11.59 -12.88 20.86
N LEU A 455 12.69 -12.19 20.56
CA LEU A 455 14.04 -12.69 20.77
C LEU A 455 14.37 -12.89 22.26
N ASP A 456 15.18 -13.90 22.55
CA ASP A 456 15.61 -14.22 23.92
C ASP A 456 16.36 -13.06 24.60
N THR A 457 17.03 -12.21 23.83
CA THR A 457 17.70 -10.99 24.32
C THR A 457 16.70 -9.99 24.90
N THR A 458 15.53 -9.85 24.28
CA THR A 458 14.44 -9.01 24.78
C THR A 458 13.69 -9.70 25.90
N LEU A 459 13.42 -11.01 25.77
CA LEU A 459 12.69 -11.79 26.78
C LEU A 459 13.41 -11.77 28.14
N ASN A 460 14.73 -11.97 28.13
CA ASN A 460 15.57 -12.03 29.33
C ASN A 460 16.19 -10.67 29.68
N ASN A 461 15.45 -9.58 29.47
CA ASN A 461 15.92 -8.24 29.80
C ASN A 461 16.14 -8.03 31.31
N LYS A 462 16.83 -6.95 31.67
CA LYS A 462 17.13 -6.60 33.08
C LYS A 462 15.88 -6.49 33.94
N ASN A 463 14.77 -5.97 33.41
CA ASN A 463 13.53 -5.83 34.15
C ASN A 463 12.91 -7.20 34.48
N TYR A 464 12.97 -8.15 33.55
CA TYR A 464 12.50 -9.52 33.75
C TYR A 464 13.33 -10.22 34.83
N GLN A 465 14.65 -10.09 34.81
CA GLN A 465 15.54 -10.67 35.83
C GLN A 465 15.23 -10.11 37.22
N THR A 466 15.04 -8.79 37.33
CA THR A 466 14.65 -8.13 38.58
C THR A 466 13.29 -8.63 39.09
N LEU A 467 12.29 -8.73 38.22
CA LEU A 467 10.98 -9.29 38.55
C LEU A 467 11.10 -10.73 39.06
N ARG A 468 11.81 -11.57 38.30
CA ARG A 468 12.01 -12.99 38.64
C ARG A 468 12.66 -13.16 40.01
N SER A 469 13.71 -12.39 40.29
CA SER A 469 14.41 -12.40 41.57
C SER A 469 13.51 -11.99 42.74
N ARG A 470 12.76 -10.88 42.58
CA ARG A 470 11.85 -10.40 43.62
C ARG A 470 10.73 -11.41 43.90
N LEU A 471 10.06 -11.90 42.87
CA LEU A 471 8.95 -12.84 43.02
C LEU A 471 9.39 -14.18 43.62
N THR A 472 10.59 -14.67 43.28
CA THR A 472 11.17 -15.89 43.88
C THR A 472 11.46 -15.69 45.37
N THR A 473 11.98 -14.51 45.74
CA THR A 473 12.24 -14.18 47.15
C THR A 473 10.95 -14.08 47.95
N GLU A 474 9.92 -13.42 47.39
CA GLU A 474 8.59 -13.28 48.02
C GLU A 474 7.87 -14.63 48.15
N GLU A 475 8.02 -15.53 47.18
CA GLU A 475 7.46 -16.89 47.27
C GLU A 475 8.10 -17.70 48.40
N ALA A 476 9.41 -17.51 48.63
CA ALA A 476 10.13 -18.17 49.71
C ALA A 476 9.76 -17.64 51.11
N THR A 477 9.23 -16.42 51.21
CA THR A 477 8.81 -15.80 52.48
C THR A 477 7.33 -16.03 52.83
N VAL A 478 6.54 -16.67 51.96
CA VAL A 478 5.13 -17.00 52.25
C VAL A 478 5.02 -18.07 53.36
N PRO A 479 4.22 -17.83 54.42
CA PRO A 479 3.99 -18.80 55.50
C PRO A 479 3.44 -20.14 55.01
N GLU A 480 3.85 -21.23 55.66
CA GLU A 480 3.48 -22.60 55.29
C GLU A 480 1.95 -22.85 55.32
N SER A 481 1.21 -22.09 56.14
CA SER A 481 -0.26 -22.11 56.21
C SER A 481 -0.95 -21.53 54.96
N ASP A 482 -0.30 -20.59 54.28
CA ASP A 482 -0.85 -19.87 53.12
C ASP A 482 -0.30 -20.39 51.78
N ARG A 483 0.69 -21.29 51.82
CA ARG A 483 1.21 -22.00 50.63
C ARG A 483 0.14 -22.75 49.84
N GLY A 484 -0.94 -23.19 50.50
CA GLY A 484 -2.11 -23.78 49.83
C GLY A 484 -2.76 -22.84 48.79
N GLY A 485 -2.59 -21.52 48.94
CA GLY A 485 -3.06 -20.52 47.97
C GLY A 485 -2.29 -20.50 46.65
N LEU A 486 -1.02 -20.94 46.65
CA LEU A 486 -0.09 -20.95 45.50
C LEU A 486 -0.09 -22.28 44.72
N GLN A 487 -0.98 -23.22 45.05
CA GLN A 487 -0.96 -24.58 44.51
C GLN A 487 -0.89 -24.60 42.96
N GLY A 488 0.21 -25.15 42.43
CA GLY A 488 0.49 -25.30 40.99
C GLY A 488 1.15 -24.10 40.29
N ILE A 489 1.49 -23.02 41.00
CA ILE A 489 2.09 -21.80 40.43
C ILE A 489 3.32 -21.41 41.26
N SER A 490 4.51 -21.74 40.73
CA SER A 490 5.81 -21.38 41.32
C SER A 490 6.67 -20.64 40.30
N MET A 491 7.53 -19.72 40.76
CA MET A 491 8.57 -19.09 39.92
C MET A 491 9.75 -20.01 39.63
N LYS A 492 9.89 -21.15 40.32
CA LYS A 492 10.78 -22.22 39.87
C LYS A 492 10.32 -22.73 38.50
N ASP A 493 11.29 -22.95 37.61
CA ASP A 493 11.03 -23.59 36.34
C ASP A 493 10.66 -25.05 36.66
N SER A 494 9.46 -25.45 36.27
CA SER A 494 9.00 -26.83 36.39
C SER A 494 9.74 -27.77 35.44
N ASP A 495 10.65 -27.23 34.63
CA ASP A 495 11.48 -27.95 33.67
C ASP A 495 12.87 -28.29 34.27
N ASP A 496 13.17 -27.86 35.50
CA ASP A 496 14.42 -28.16 36.24
C ASP A 496 14.25 -29.32 37.26
N GLU A 497 13.15 -30.08 37.22
CA GLU A 497 12.93 -31.23 38.13
C GLU A 497 13.08 -32.62 37.46
N ASP A 498 13.55 -32.68 36.21
CA ASP A 498 13.85 -33.94 35.50
C ASP A 498 15.35 -34.09 35.14
N ASP A 499 16.26 -33.86 36.10
CA ASP A 499 17.67 -34.30 36.04
C ASP A 499 18.09 -35.05 37.31
#